data_AF-A0A833RJ80-F1
#
_entry.id   AF-A0A833RJ80-F1
#
_cell.length_a   1.000
_cell.length_b   1.000
_cell.length_c   1.000
_cell.angle_alpha   90.00
_cell.angle_beta   90.00
_cell.angle_gamma   90.00
#
_symmetry.space_group_name_H-M   'P 1'
#
loop_
_entity.id
_entity.type
_entity.pdbx_description
1 polymer ?
#
loop_
_entity_poly.entity_id
_entity_poly.type
_entity_poly.pdbx_seq_one_letter_code
_entity_poly.pdbx_strand_id
1 'polypeptide(L)'
;MIVDVDLAVTTEDVDLAVEAARNTLTRNKGRDWARAPSAVRAKYLRAIAAKITERKSELAKLEALDSGKPLDEAAWDMDDVAGCFDYYADLGEKLDAKQKAPVSLPMETFKSYVLKEPIGVVGLITPWNYPLLMAAWKVAPALAAGCTAVLKPSESCSVTCLELADICREVGLPAGVLNIIIG
;
A
#
# COMPACT_ATOMS: atom_id res chain seq x y z
N MET A 1 -32.35 -1.15 -8.88
CA MET A 1 -31.63 -1.03 -10.16
C MET A 1 -30.24 -1.56 -9.90
N ILE A 2 -30.02 -2.85 -10.14
CA ILE A 2 -28.71 -3.48 -10.02
C ILE A 2 -28.00 -3.11 -11.33
N VAL A 3 -26.97 -2.28 -11.23
CA VAL A 3 -26.09 -1.97 -12.36
C VAL A 3 -24.92 -2.95 -12.18
N ASP A 4 -24.85 -3.97 -13.03
CA ASP A 4 -23.72 -4.89 -13.09
C ASP A 4 -22.43 -4.06 -13.24
N VAL A 5 -21.51 -4.21 -12.29
CA VAL A 5 -20.14 -3.73 -12.45
C VAL A 5 -19.42 -4.84 -13.19
N ASP A 6 -19.20 -4.65 -14.49
CA ASP A 6 -18.47 -5.58 -15.34
C ASP A 6 -16.98 -5.49 -14.97
N LEU A 7 -16.53 -6.40 -14.09
CA LEU A 7 -15.20 -6.42 -13.45
C LEU A 7 -14.20 -7.35 -14.17
N ALA A 8 -14.25 -7.46 -15.49
CA ALA A 8 -13.40 -8.41 -16.20
C ALA A 8 -11.96 -7.92 -16.39
N VAL A 9 -11.18 -7.80 -15.30
CA VAL A 9 -9.72 -7.72 -15.38
C VAL A 9 -9.20 -9.00 -16.02
N THR A 10 -8.34 -8.81 -17.02
CA THR A 10 -7.71 -9.90 -17.77
C THR A 10 -6.29 -10.16 -17.27
N THR A 11 -5.68 -11.24 -17.75
CA THR A 11 -4.26 -11.53 -17.51
C THR A 11 -3.36 -10.42 -18.05
N GLU A 12 -3.76 -9.78 -19.14
CA GLU A 12 -3.06 -8.68 -19.78
C GLU A 12 -3.04 -7.43 -18.90
N ASP A 13 -4.14 -7.14 -18.19
CA ASP A 13 -4.21 -6.03 -17.23
C ASP A 13 -3.29 -6.27 -16.03
N VAL A 14 -3.17 -7.53 -15.58
CA VAL A 14 -2.20 -7.92 -14.55
C VAL A 14 -0.78 -7.67 -15.03
N ASP A 15 -0.45 -8.07 -16.26
CA ASP A 15 0.88 -7.87 -16.85
C ASP A 15 1.23 -6.39 -16.94
N LEU A 16 0.29 -5.54 -17.37
CA LEU A 16 0.45 -4.08 -17.41
C LEU A 16 0.69 -3.49 -16.02
N ALA A 17 -0.06 -3.93 -15.00
CA ALA A 17 0.13 -3.47 -13.62
C ALA A 17 1.49 -3.89 -13.07
N VAL A 18 1.94 -5.12 -13.34
CA VAL A 18 3.25 -5.62 -12.93
C VAL A 18 4.38 -4.88 -13.66
N GLU A 19 4.22 -4.58 -14.94
CA GLU A 19 5.19 -3.80 -15.71
C GLU A 19 5.32 -2.38 -15.16
N ALA A 20 4.20 -1.69 -14.90
CA ALA A 20 4.20 -0.36 -14.29
C ALA A 20 4.89 -0.36 -12.91
N ALA A 21 4.61 -1.36 -12.08
CA ALA A 21 5.26 -1.55 -10.79
C ALA A 21 6.79 -1.76 -10.94
N ARG A 22 7.20 -2.66 -11.83
CA ARG A 22 8.62 -2.97 -12.09
C ARG A 22 9.38 -1.76 -12.61
N ASN A 23 8.81 -1.01 -13.54
CA ASN A 23 9.40 0.21 -14.08
C ASN A 23 9.61 1.26 -12.98
N THR A 24 8.68 1.36 -12.04
CA THR A 24 8.74 2.30 -10.92
C THR A 24 9.90 2.01 -9.95
N LEU A 25 10.24 0.73 -9.73
CA LEU A 25 11.38 0.37 -8.88
C LEU A 25 12.73 0.93 -9.39
N THR A 26 12.87 1.08 -10.71
CA THR A 26 14.12 1.51 -11.35
C THR A 26 14.09 2.94 -11.90
N ARG A 27 12.89 3.54 -12.02
CA ARG A 27 12.69 4.92 -12.49
C ARG A 27 13.55 5.90 -11.70
N ASN A 28 14.24 6.79 -12.41
CA ASN A 28 15.22 7.71 -11.83
C ASN A 28 16.27 7.01 -10.92
N LYS A 29 16.75 5.84 -11.35
CA LYS A 29 17.67 4.98 -10.58
C LYS A 29 17.10 4.55 -9.23
N GLY A 30 15.78 4.41 -9.15
CA GLY A 30 14.99 4.06 -7.96
C GLY A 30 14.72 5.21 -7.00
N ARG A 31 15.26 6.41 -7.24
CA ARG A 31 15.12 7.56 -6.31
C ARG A 31 13.71 8.11 -6.20
N ASP A 32 12.85 7.79 -7.17
CA ASP A 32 11.44 8.17 -7.12
C ASP A 32 10.67 7.32 -6.09
N TRP A 33 11.14 6.11 -5.76
CA TRP A 33 10.48 5.23 -4.79
C TRP A 33 11.41 4.28 -4.02
N ALA A 34 11.87 3.18 -4.65
CA ALA A 34 12.54 2.06 -3.98
C ALA A 34 13.84 2.44 -3.24
N ARG A 35 14.53 3.48 -3.74
CA ARG A 35 15.77 4.04 -3.17
C ARG A 35 15.59 5.47 -2.66
N ALA A 36 14.34 5.94 -2.57
CA ALA A 36 14.06 7.19 -1.87
C ALA A 36 14.42 7.04 -0.38
N PRO A 37 14.79 8.12 0.32
CA PRO A 37 14.93 8.09 1.77
C PRO A 37 13.65 7.59 2.44
N SER A 38 13.76 6.82 3.52
CA SER A 38 12.61 6.25 4.22
C SER A 38 11.59 7.31 4.66
N ALA A 39 12.06 8.50 5.05
CA ALA A 39 11.23 9.63 5.43
C ALA A 39 10.33 10.13 4.28
N VAL A 40 10.78 10.01 3.02
CA VAL A 40 9.95 10.37 1.86
C VAL A 40 8.75 9.43 1.74
N ARG A 41 8.96 8.12 1.91
CA ARG A 41 7.87 7.14 1.87
C ARG A 41 6.91 7.33 3.05
N ALA A 42 7.46 7.58 4.24
CA ALA A 42 6.65 7.88 5.43
C ALA A 42 5.73 9.09 5.23
N LYS A 43 6.19 10.14 4.53
CA LYS A 43 5.36 11.30 4.20
C LYS A 43 4.10 10.92 3.41
N TYR A 44 4.22 10.03 2.42
CA TYR A 44 3.06 9.56 1.65
C TYR A 44 2.11 8.73 2.52
N LEU A 45 2.63 7.85 3.38
CA LEU A 45 1.78 7.05 4.27
C LEU A 45 0.98 7.94 5.23
N ARG A 46 1.59 8.96 5.83
CA ARG A 46 0.88 9.93 6.67
C ARG A 46 -0.15 10.75 5.89
N ALA A 47 0.16 11.12 4.65
CA ALA A 47 -0.78 11.84 3.79
C ALA A 47 -2.00 10.97 3.44
N ILE A 48 -1.79 9.67 3.18
CA ILE A 48 -2.87 8.70 2.97
C ILE A 48 -3.72 8.57 4.24
N ALA A 49 -3.09 8.37 5.40
CA ALA A 49 -3.79 8.30 6.69
C ALA A 49 -4.66 9.54 6.94
N ALA A 50 -4.09 10.74 6.76
CA ALA A 50 -4.81 12.00 6.92
C ALA A 50 -6.03 12.10 5.97
N LYS A 51 -5.91 11.64 4.73
CA LYS A 51 -7.01 11.61 3.76
C LYS A 51 -8.10 10.61 4.11
N ILE A 52 -7.74 9.45 4.65
CA ILE A 52 -8.71 8.48 5.17
C ILE A 52 -9.47 9.08 6.36
N THR A 53 -8.77 9.76 7.28
CA THR A 53 -9.42 10.45 8.41
C THR A 53 -10.35 11.57 7.92
N GLU A 54 -9.92 12.37 6.94
CA GLU A 54 -10.74 13.42 6.31
C GLU A 54 -12.02 12.84 5.69
N ARG A 55 -11.91 11.72 4.97
CA ARG A 55 -13.01 11.06 4.27
C ARG A 55 -13.72 9.98 5.09
N LYS A 56 -13.44 9.86 6.39
CA LYS A 56 -13.91 8.76 7.26
C LYS A 56 -15.40 8.48 7.12
N SER A 57 -16.24 9.52 7.22
CA SER A 57 -17.70 9.34 7.19
C SER A 57 -18.21 8.85 5.83
N GLU A 58 -17.54 9.25 4.74
CA GLU A 58 -17.87 8.81 3.39
C GLU A 58 -17.44 7.36 3.17
N LEU A 59 -16.17 7.06 3.47
CA LEU A 59 -15.61 5.72 3.32
C LEU A 59 -16.35 4.68 4.17
N ALA A 60 -16.72 5.01 5.41
CA ALA A 60 -17.50 4.11 6.28
C ALA A 60 -18.88 3.78 5.68
N LYS A 61 -19.54 4.75 5.03
CA LYS A 61 -20.82 4.50 4.34
C LYS A 61 -20.62 3.59 3.14
N LEU A 62 -19.57 3.82 2.35
CA LEU A 62 -19.24 2.98 1.20
C LEU A 62 -18.91 1.54 1.64
N GLU A 63 -18.07 1.37 2.67
CA GLU A 63 -17.71 0.06 3.22
C GLU A 63 -18.95 -0.70 3.72
N ALA A 64 -19.84 -0.03 4.45
CA ALA A 64 -21.08 -0.61 4.96
C ALA A 64 -22.05 -1.00 3.83
N LEU A 65 -22.16 -0.17 2.79
CA LEU A 65 -23.02 -0.44 1.63
C LEU A 65 -22.49 -1.61 0.79
N ASP A 66 -21.17 -1.68 0.58
CA ASP A 66 -20.53 -2.65 -0.29
C ASP A 66 -20.40 -4.03 0.39
N SER A 67 -20.08 -4.05 1.69
CA SER A 67 -19.87 -5.30 2.44
C SER A 67 -21.05 -5.74 3.30
N GLY A 68 -22.07 -4.89 3.47
CA GLY A 68 -23.22 -5.15 4.33
C GLY A 68 -22.94 -5.08 5.84
N LYS A 69 -21.77 -4.61 6.27
CA LYS A 69 -21.43 -4.50 7.70
C LYS A 69 -22.15 -3.32 8.37
N PRO A 70 -22.38 -3.35 9.70
CA PRO A 70 -22.93 -2.21 10.42
C PRO A 70 -22.07 -0.96 10.24
N LEU A 71 -22.72 0.22 10.14
CA LEU A 71 -22.03 1.48 9.93
C LEU A 71 -21.02 1.82 11.04
N ASP A 72 -21.33 1.48 12.30
CA ASP A 72 -20.43 1.71 13.42
C ASP A 72 -19.15 0.87 13.30
N GLU A 73 -19.28 -0.39 12.86
CA GLU A 73 -18.13 -1.26 12.59
C GLU A 73 -17.30 -0.73 11.42
N ALA A 74 -17.94 -0.32 10.33
CA ALA A 74 -17.27 0.33 9.21
C ALA A 74 -16.55 1.63 9.62
N ALA A 75 -17.12 2.40 10.55
CA ALA A 75 -16.50 3.62 11.05
C ALA A 75 -15.25 3.32 11.89
N TRP A 76 -15.27 2.26 12.70
CA TRP A 76 -14.08 1.78 13.43
C TRP A 76 -13.00 1.27 12.47
N ASP A 77 -13.38 0.54 11.41
CA ASP A 77 -12.42 0.11 10.39
C ASP A 77 -11.65 1.29 9.80
N MET A 78 -12.30 2.43 9.55
CA MET A 78 -11.62 3.60 9.00
C MET A 78 -10.58 4.21 9.96
N ASP A 79 -10.83 4.15 11.28
CA ASP A 79 -9.85 4.55 12.28
C ASP A 79 -8.64 3.61 12.28
N ASP A 80 -8.90 2.30 12.20
CA ASP A 80 -7.85 1.28 12.15
C ASP A 80 -7.03 1.34 10.85
N VAL A 81 -7.68 1.64 9.72
CA VAL A 81 -7.03 1.87 8.42
C VAL A 81 -6.08 3.07 8.53
N ALA A 82 -6.56 4.23 9.01
CA ALA A 82 -5.72 5.41 9.18
C ALA A 82 -4.57 5.14 10.15
N GLY A 83 -4.86 4.53 11.30
CA GLY A 83 -3.86 4.14 12.29
C GLY A 83 -2.82 3.15 11.77
N CYS A 84 -3.21 2.23 10.87
CA CYS A 84 -2.29 1.29 10.23
C CYS A 84 -1.27 2.03 9.33
N PHE A 85 -1.74 2.98 8.51
CA PHE A 85 -0.87 3.79 7.66
C PHE A 85 0.09 4.65 8.51
N ASP A 86 -0.39 5.30 9.56
CA ASP A 86 0.45 6.10 10.46
C ASP A 86 1.48 5.24 11.20
N TYR A 87 1.08 4.08 11.72
CA TYR A 87 1.98 3.14 12.38
C TYR A 87 3.13 2.72 11.45
N TYR A 88 2.82 2.37 10.20
CA TYR A 88 3.84 2.00 9.22
C TYR A 88 4.63 3.20 8.69
N ALA A 89 4.10 4.41 8.73
CA ALA A 89 4.88 5.61 8.49
C ALA A 89 5.97 5.79 9.54
N ASP A 90 5.61 5.68 10.82
CA ASP A 90 6.54 5.80 11.95
C ASP A 90 7.61 4.70 11.95
N LEU A 91 7.21 3.47 11.64
CA LEU A 91 8.14 2.34 11.53
C LEU A 91 9.03 2.49 10.30
N GLY A 92 8.44 2.89 9.17
CA GLY A 92 9.10 3.09 7.88
C GLY A 92 10.19 4.15 7.96
N GLU A 93 9.90 5.31 8.55
CA GLU A 93 10.84 6.42 8.69
C GLU A 93 12.14 6.01 9.40
N LYS A 94 12.07 5.04 10.34
CA LYS A 94 13.21 4.51 11.09
C LYS A 94 14.04 3.46 10.33
N LEU A 95 13.65 3.07 9.11
CA LEU A 95 14.33 2.00 8.37
C LEU A 95 15.74 2.38 7.92
N ASP A 96 15.99 3.62 7.50
CA ASP A 96 17.30 4.06 7.02
C ASP A 96 18.37 3.95 8.14
N ALA A 97 17.99 4.24 9.38
CA ALA A 97 18.87 4.09 10.55
C ALA A 97 19.24 2.63 10.87
N LYS A 98 18.49 1.65 10.34
CA LYS A 98 18.75 0.21 10.52
C LYS A 98 19.59 -0.38 9.37
N GLN A 99 19.94 0.41 8.37
CA GLN A 99 20.76 -0.05 7.24
C GLN A 99 22.22 -0.21 7.64
N LYS A 100 22.92 -1.13 6.96
CA LYS A 100 24.36 -1.40 7.16
C LYS A 100 24.71 -1.75 8.61
N ALA A 101 23.82 -2.44 9.30
CA ALA A 101 24.08 -2.94 10.64
C ALA A 101 25.30 -3.86 10.62
N PRO A 102 26.37 -3.58 11.38
CA PRO A 102 27.62 -4.33 11.30
C PRO A 102 27.45 -5.75 11.84
N VAL A 103 28.14 -6.71 11.22
CA VAL A 103 28.21 -8.10 11.67
C VAL A 103 29.65 -8.37 12.13
N SER A 104 29.81 -8.72 13.40
CA SER A 104 31.12 -9.05 13.97
C SER A 104 31.65 -10.34 13.38
N LEU A 105 32.93 -10.34 12.98
CA LEU A 105 33.64 -11.48 12.42
C LEU A 105 34.93 -11.73 13.22
N PRO A 106 35.33 -12.99 13.43
CA PRO A 106 36.63 -13.33 14.00
C PRO A 106 37.76 -13.23 12.96
N MET A 107 37.69 -12.28 12.02
CA MET A 107 38.67 -12.06 10.95
C MET A 107 38.81 -10.56 10.69
N GLU A 108 40.03 -10.02 10.84
CA GLU A 108 40.29 -8.58 10.69
C GLU A 108 40.31 -8.09 9.23
N THR A 109 40.49 -9.01 8.27
CA THR A 109 40.59 -8.70 6.83
C THR A 109 39.24 -8.54 6.15
N PHE A 110 38.13 -8.84 6.83
CA PHE A 110 36.77 -8.78 6.27
C PHE A 110 35.89 -7.81 7.05
N LYS A 111 34.98 -7.13 6.33
CA LYS A 111 33.90 -6.33 6.90
C LYS A 111 32.57 -6.86 6.40
N SER A 112 31.68 -7.18 7.32
CA SER A 112 30.32 -7.64 7.01
C SER A 112 29.28 -6.71 7.62
N TYR A 113 28.18 -6.53 6.91
CA TYR A 113 27.01 -5.80 7.39
C TYR A 113 25.74 -6.34 6.72
N VAL A 114 24.59 -6.05 7.33
CA VAL A 114 23.28 -6.41 6.78
C VAL A 114 22.69 -5.22 6.04
N LEU A 115 22.21 -5.46 4.83
CA LEU A 115 21.34 -4.55 4.08
C LEU A 115 19.90 -5.06 4.12
N LYS A 116 18.95 -4.13 4.22
CA LYS A 116 17.52 -4.43 4.10
C LYS A 116 16.98 -3.65 2.92
N GLU A 117 16.62 -4.35 1.86
CA GLU A 117 16.13 -3.76 0.63
C GLU A 117 14.68 -4.21 0.39
N PRO A 118 13.86 -3.41 -0.33
CA PRO A 118 12.54 -3.85 -0.74
C PRO A 118 12.64 -5.13 -1.56
N ILE A 119 11.71 -6.07 -1.35
CA ILE A 119 11.72 -7.35 -2.07
C ILE A 119 11.38 -7.18 -3.56
N GLY A 120 10.77 -6.04 -3.95
CA GLY A 120 10.45 -5.68 -5.32
C GLY A 120 8.96 -5.44 -5.53
N VAL A 121 8.40 -6.08 -6.57
CA VAL A 121 6.96 -6.04 -6.88
C VAL A 121 6.24 -7.09 -6.04
N VAL A 122 5.15 -6.70 -5.35
CA VAL A 122 4.34 -7.61 -4.54
C VAL A 122 2.89 -7.65 -5.01
N GLY A 123 2.33 -8.87 -5.12
CA GLY A 123 0.91 -9.09 -5.35
C GLY A 123 0.16 -9.20 -4.02
N LEU A 124 -0.89 -8.41 -3.84
CA LEU A 124 -1.65 -8.33 -2.60
C LEU A 124 -3.11 -8.73 -2.89
N ILE A 125 -3.51 -9.95 -2.52
CA ILE A 125 -4.89 -10.42 -2.69
C ILE A 125 -5.59 -10.34 -1.34
N THR A 126 -6.77 -9.72 -1.30
CA THR A 126 -7.48 -9.43 -0.04
C THR A 126 -8.93 -9.91 -0.03
N PRO A 127 -9.46 -10.34 1.14
CA PRO A 127 -10.82 -10.84 1.27
C PRO A 127 -11.85 -9.71 1.38
N TRP A 128 -13.14 -10.08 1.31
CA TRP A 128 -14.29 -9.17 1.31
C TRP A 128 -14.81 -8.75 2.70
N ASN A 129 -14.37 -9.39 3.80
CA ASN A 129 -14.98 -9.17 5.12
C ASN A 129 -14.52 -7.87 5.81
N TYR A 130 -13.30 -7.43 5.53
CA TYR A 130 -12.76 -6.14 5.95
C TYR A 130 -12.01 -5.49 4.77
N PRO A 131 -12.71 -5.12 3.68
CA PRO A 131 -12.10 -4.76 2.41
C PRO A 131 -10.94 -3.78 2.52
N LEU A 132 -11.18 -2.56 3.02
CA LEU A 132 -10.14 -1.53 3.06
C LEU A 132 -9.11 -1.80 4.16
N LEU A 133 -9.52 -2.36 5.30
CA LEU A 133 -8.62 -2.68 6.40
C LEU A 133 -7.62 -3.79 6.03
N MET A 134 -8.07 -4.85 5.37
CA MET A 134 -7.18 -5.93 4.90
C MET A 134 -6.25 -5.45 3.78
N ALA A 135 -6.71 -4.53 2.92
CA ALA A 135 -5.85 -3.84 1.97
C ALA A 135 -4.79 -3.00 2.69
N ALA A 136 -5.16 -2.18 3.67
CA ALA A 136 -4.24 -1.35 4.43
C ALA A 136 -3.13 -2.16 5.12
N TRP A 137 -3.49 -3.29 5.75
CA TRP A 137 -2.55 -4.19 6.40
C TRP A 137 -1.48 -4.78 5.47
N LYS A 138 -1.73 -4.80 4.16
CA LYS A 138 -0.76 -5.26 3.16
C LYS A 138 -0.06 -4.10 2.46
N VAL A 139 -0.80 -3.07 2.07
CA VAL A 139 -0.30 -1.91 1.32
C VAL A 139 0.65 -1.09 2.18
N ALA A 140 0.25 -0.71 3.39
CA ALA A 140 1.05 0.16 4.27
C ALA A 140 2.47 -0.39 4.53
N PRO A 141 2.68 -1.66 4.95
CA PRO A 141 4.03 -2.21 5.11
C PRO A 141 4.80 -2.35 3.79
N ALA A 142 4.13 -2.72 2.70
CA ALA A 142 4.78 -2.85 1.38
C ALA A 142 5.36 -1.50 0.92
N LEU A 143 4.56 -0.44 1.03
CA LEU A 143 4.97 0.92 0.68
C LEU A 143 6.04 1.44 1.64
N ALA A 144 5.91 1.20 2.96
CA ALA A 144 6.93 1.58 3.94
C ALA A 144 8.31 0.96 3.62
N ALA A 145 8.32 -0.33 3.23
CA ALA A 145 9.52 -1.07 2.85
C ALA A 145 10.14 -0.58 1.52
N GLY A 146 9.40 0.17 0.71
CA GLY A 146 9.83 0.63 -0.62
C GLY A 146 9.49 -0.33 -1.75
N CYS A 147 8.62 -1.32 -1.50
CA CYS A 147 8.06 -2.17 -2.55
C CYS A 147 7.07 -1.37 -3.41
N THR A 148 6.81 -1.88 -4.60
CA THR A 148 5.67 -1.49 -5.43
C THR A 148 4.64 -2.61 -5.38
N ALA A 149 3.34 -2.29 -5.39
CA ALA A 149 2.29 -3.26 -5.15
C ALA A 149 1.27 -3.33 -6.29
N VAL A 150 0.74 -4.53 -6.50
CA VAL A 150 -0.48 -4.79 -7.28
C VAL A 150 -1.51 -5.38 -6.31
N LEU A 151 -2.54 -4.62 -5.98
CA LEU A 151 -3.62 -5.01 -5.08
C LEU A 151 -4.80 -5.55 -5.91
N LYS A 152 -5.25 -6.77 -5.59
CA LYS A 152 -6.52 -7.33 -6.06
C LYS A 152 -7.45 -7.56 -4.86
N PRO A 153 -8.40 -6.66 -4.57
CA PRO A 153 -9.45 -6.93 -3.60
C PRO A 153 -10.43 -7.99 -4.11
N SER A 154 -11.27 -8.48 -3.22
CA SER A 154 -12.35 -9.38 -3.60
C SER A 154 -13.35 -8.65 -4.48
N GLU A 155 -13.73 -9.30 -5.57
CA GLU A 155 -14.73 -8.87 -6.54
C GLU A 155 -16.10 -8.57 -5.90
N SER A 156 -16.38 -9.15 -4.73
CA SER A 156 -17.64 -8.93 -4.00
C SER A 156 -17.69 -7.59 -3.26
N CYS A 157 -16.54 -7.04 -2.86
CA CYS A 157 -16.46 -5.80 -2.07
C CYS A 157 -15.15 -5.07 -2.40
N SER A 158 -15.22 -4.10 -3.30
CA SER A 158 -14.07 -3.43 -3.92
C SER A 158 -14.14 -1.92 -3.92
N VAL A 159 -15.27 -1.32 -3.55
CA VAL A 159 -15.54 0.11 -3.73
C VAL A 159 -14.53 0.96 -2.96
N THR A 160 -14.31 0.67 -1.68
CA THR A 160 -13.38 1.45 -0.85
C THR A 160 -11.91 1.23 -1.19
N CYS A 161 -11.57 0.09 -1.80
CA CYS A 161 -10.24 -0.11 -2.37
C CYS A 161 -10.03 0.76 -3.62
N LEU A 162 -11.07 1.03 -4.41
CA LEU A 162 -11.00 2.02 -5.50
C LEU A 162 -10.88 3.45 -4.95
N GLU A 163 -11.58 3.77 -3.86
CA GLU A 163 -11.40 5.06 -3.18
C GLU A 163 -9.98 5.27 -2.65
N LEU A 164 -9.29 4.20 -2.25
CA LEU A 164 -7.87 4.26 -1.91
C LEU A 164 -7.01 4.65 -3.12
N ALA A 165 -7.33 4.20 -4.34
CA ALA A 165 -6.64 4.65 -5.54
C ALA A 165 -6.78 6.16 -5.74
N ASP A 166 -7.97 6.70 -5.54
CA ASP A 166 -8.22 8.14 -5.65
C ASP A 166 -7.49 8.94 -4.58
N ILE A 167 -7.49 8.46 -3.33
CA ILE A 167 -6.66 9.03 -2.26
C ILE A 167 -5.18 9.02 -2.64
N CYS A 168 -4.66 7.91 -3.18
CA CYS A 168 -3.28 7.83 -3.65
C CYS A 168 -2.97 8.83 -4.76
N ARG A 169 -3.92 9.08 -5.68
CA ARG A 169 -3.79 10.12 -6.71
C ARG A 169 -3.77 11.51 -6.11
N GLU A 170 -4.66 11.82 -5.16
CA GLU A 170 -4.75 13.13 -4.50
C GLU A 170 -3.46 13.49 -3.74
N VAL A 171 -2.86 12.54 -3.03
CA VAL A 171 -1.61 12.76 -2.28
C VAL A 171 -0.37 12.77 -3.20
N GLY A 172 -0.56 12.55 -4.51
CA GLY A 172 0.51 12.53 -5.49
C GLY A 172 1.44 11.33 -5.36
N LEU A 173 0.94 10.17 -4.92
CA LEU A 173 1.73 8.95 -4.85
C LEU A 173 2.35 8.67 -6.24
N PRO A 174 3.65 8.38 -6.35
CA PRO A 174 4.27 8.20 -7.67
C PRO A 174 3.56 7.10 -8.47
N ALA A 175 3.28 7.38 -9.75
CA ALA A 175 2.63 6.42 -10.63
C ALA A 175 3.39 5.07 -10.64
N GLY A 176 2.63 3.97 -10.57
CA GLY A 176 3.11 2.59 -10.53
C GLY A 176 3.51 2.07 -9.14
N VAL A 177 3.50 2.91 -8.10
CA VAL A 177 3.81 2.48 -6.73
C VAL A 177 2.74 1.55 -6.16
N LEU A 178 1.47 1.91 -6.35
CA LEU A 178 0.32 1.07 -6.03
C LEU A 178 -0.55 1.01 -7.29
N ASN A 179 -0.86 -0.21 -7.71
CA ASN A 179 -1.76 -0.51 -8.82
C ASN A 179 -2.89 -1.33 -8.22
N ILE A 180 -4.15 -1.00 -8.53
CA ILE A 180 -5.32 -1.71 -8.01
C ILE A 180 -6.07 -2.27 -9.21
N ILE A 181 -6.29 -3.58 -9.20
CA ILE A 181 -6.99 -4.32 -10.24
C ILE A 181 -8.21 -5.01 -9.63
N ILE A 182 -9.36 -4.97 -10.31
CA ILE A 182 -10.61 -5.54 -9.80
C ILE A 182 -11.14 -6.60 -10.76
N GLY A 183 -11.39 -7.80 -10.27
CA GLY A 183 -11.85 -8.95 -11.04
C GLY A 183 -11.42 -10.24 -10.40
#